data_AF-A0A8J6NX67-F1
#
_entry.id   AF-A0A8J6NX67-F1
#
_cell.length_a   1.000
_cell.length_b   1.000
_cell.length_c   1.000
_cell.angle_alpha   90.00
_cell.angle_beta   90.00
_cell.angle_gamma   90.00
#
_symmetry.space_group_name_H-M   'P 1'
#
loop_
_entity.id
_entity.type
_entity.pdbx_description
1 polymer ?
#
loop_
_entity_poly.entity_id
_entity_poly.type
_entity_poly.pdbx_seq_one_letter_code
_entity_poly.pdbx_strand_id
1 'polypeptide(L)'
;MDFWGPFWGIPILGISGLIMWNKELATQFIPGEVISFCLIAHSDEALLAALFLFIWHWYNVHFSTSVFPMGTVFITGYLPEELMVEEHYQYYKEVMKEAGLEHEILPPHGPHAHEHVEGGSVA
;
A
#
# COMPACT_ATOMS: atom_id res chain seq x y z
N MET A 1 3.02 8.05 12.61
CA MET A 1 4.48 7.82 12.83
C MET A 1 5.03 6.79 11.83
N ASP A 2 4.17 6.28 10.95
CA ASP A 2 4.36 5.07 10.15
C ASP A 2 5.10 5.31 8.83
N PHE A 3 5.28 6.55 8.39
CA PHE A 3 6.12 6.91 7.25
C PHE A 3 7.62 6.90 7.59
N TRP A 4 7.97 7.24 8.83
CA TRP A 4 9.36 7.39 9.25
C TRP A 4 10.09 6.06 9.43
N GLY A 5 9.38 4.99 9.82
CA GLY A 5 9.96 3.65 9.95
C GLY A 5 10.48 3.09 8.62
N PRO A 6 9.64 3.00 7.57
CA PRO A 6 10.05 2.56 6.23
C PRO A 6 11.09 3.48 5.59
N PHE A 7 11.07 4.78 5.90
CA PHE A 7 12.04 5.75 5.37
C PHE A 7 13.49 5.42 5.78
N TRP A 8 13.70 4.96 7.01
CA TRP A 8 15.04 4.55 7.48
C TRP A 8 15.36 3.09 7.14
N GLY A 9 14.36 2.21 7.11
CA GLY A 9 14.54 0.80 6.75
C GLY A 9 14.96 0.59 5.29
N ILE A 10 14.42 1.36 4.34
CA ILE A 10 14.75 1.21 2.90
C ILE A 10 16.24 1.47 2.61
N PRO A 11 16.86 2.57 3.07
CA PRO A 11 18.31 2.78 2.92
C PRO A 11 19.14 1.70 3.59
N ILE A 12 18.77 1.26 4.81
CA ILE A 12 19.53 0.24 5.53
C ILE A 12 19.48 -1.08 4.77
N LEU A 13 18.31 -1.53 4.33
CA LEU A 13 18.13 -2.74 3.52
C LEU A 13 18.86 -2.64 2.17
N GLY A 14 18.74 -1.51 1.48
CA GLY A 14 19.36 -1.30 0.17
C GLY A 14 20.88 -1.27 0.25
N ILE A 15 21.46 -0.49 1.17
CA ILE A 15 22.91 -0.33 1.29
C ILE A 15 23.55 -1.62 1.82
N SER A 16 23.01 -2.22 2.88
CA SER A 16 23.53 -3.48 3.42
C SER A 16 23.38 -4.64 2.42
N GLY A 17 22.28 -4.67 1.65
CA GLY A 17 22.08 -5.64 0.58
C GLY A 17 23.09 -5.48 -0.56
N LEU A 18 23.37 -4.24 -0.98
CA LEU A 18 24.40 -3.95 -1.99
C LEU A 18 25.81 -4.31 -1.51
N ILE A 19 26.14 -4.03 -0.25
CA ILE A 19 27.43 -4.42 0.36
C ILE A 19 27.57 -5.95 0.39
N MET A 20 26.49 -6.67 0.70
CA MET A 20 26.48 -8.12 0.77
C MET A 20 26.39 -8.82 -0.59
N TRP A 21 25.92 -8.13 -1.63
CA TRP A 21 25.78 -8.68 -2.98
C TRP A 21 27.11 -9.20 -3.54
N ASN A 22 28.22 -8.52 -3.22
CA ASN A 22 29.56 -8.97 -3.55
C ASN A 22 30.54 -8.71 -2.39
N LYS A 23 30.60 -9.66 -1.45
CA LYS A 23 31.42 -9.57 -0.24
C LYS A 23 32.92 -9.51 -0.56
N GLU A 24 33.39 -10.18 -1.60
CA GLU A 24 34.79 -10.11 -2.06
C GLU A 24 35.19 -8.70 -2.51
N LEU A 25 34.30 -8.03 -3.25
CA LEU A 25 34.53 -6.65 -3.67
C LEU A 25 34.41 -5.70 -2.47
N ALA A 26 33.43 -5.93 -1.60
CA ALA A 26 33.21 -5.10 -0.41
C ALA A 26 34.40 -5.15 0.56
N THR A 27 34.99 -6.33 0.82
CA THR A 27 36.16 -6.46 1.71
C THR A 27 37.42 -5.77 1.17
N GLN A 28 37.47 -5.42 -0.11
CA GLN A 28 38.55 -4.60 -0.67
C GLN A 28 38.42 -3.12 -0.30
N PHE A 29 37.21 -2.64 -0.03
CA PHE A 29 36.93 -1.23 0.30
C PHE A 29 36.65 -1.00 1.79
N ILE A 30 36.12 -2.00 2.50
CA ILE A 30 35.74 -1.91 3.91
C ILE A 30 36.21 -3.13 4.72
N PRO A 31 36.52 -2.95 6.02
CA PRO A 31 36.92 -4.05 6.89
C PRO A 31 35.84 -5.13 7.00
N GLY A 32 36.25 -6.39 7.15
CA GLY A 32 35.32 -7.52 7.28
C GLY A 32 34.34 -7.41 8.46
N GLU A 33 34.70 -6.68 9.52
CA GLU A 33 33.78 -6.40 10.64
C GLU A 33 32.53 -5.63 10.21
N VAL A 34 32.67 -4.69 9.27
CA VAL A 34 31.54 -3.90 8.75
C VAL A 34 30.55 -4.79 8.01
N ILE A 35 31.01 -5.84 7.33
CA ILE A 35 30.13 -6.81 6.66
C ILE A 35 29.31 -7.60 7.68
N SER A 36 29.89 -7.96 8.83
CA SER A 36 29.15 -8.60 9.92
C SER A 36 28.08 -7.69 10.51
N PHE A 37 28.36 -6.39 10.68
CA PHE A 37 27.36 -5.42 11.10
C PHE A 37 26.24 -5.25 10.05
N CYS A 38 26.60 -5.16 8.76
CA CYS A 38 25.62 -5.10 7.68
C CYS A 38 24.71 -6.33 7.65
N LEU A 39 25.24 -7.53 7.91
CA LEU A 39 24.45 -8.76 7.94
C LEU A 39 23.40 -8.75 9.06
N ILE A 40 23.79 -8.31 10.25
CA ILE A 40 22.88 -8.22 11.41
C ILE A 40 21.81 -7.17 11.13
N ALA A 41 22.23 -5.96 10.74
CA ALA A 41 21.30 -4.86 10.45
C ALA A 41 20.34 -5.21 9.30
N HIS A 42 20.83 -5.84 8.23
CA HIS A 42 20.00 -6.27 7.11
C HIS A 42 18.95 -7.30 7.54
N SER A 43 19.36 -8.30 8.31
CA SER A 43 18.46 -9.38 8.75
C SER A 43 17.36 -8.86 9.67
N ASP A 44 17.70 -7.99 10.62
CA ASP A 44 16.74 -7.42 11.57
C ASP A 44 15.73 -6.51 10.86
N GLU A 45 16.21 -5.59 10.01
CA GLU A 45 15.32 -4.73 9.22
C GLU A 45 14.50 -5.53 8.20
N ALA A 46 15.05 -6.60 7.63
CA ALA A 46 14.32 -7.44 6.67
C ALA A 46 13.18 -8.17 7.36
N LEU A 47 13.41 -8.68 8.57
CA LEU A 47 12.39 -9.34 9.37
C LEU A 47 11.30 -8.35 9.79
N LEU A 48 11.68 -7.17 10.30
CA LEU A 48 10.74 -6.12 10.69
C LEU A 48 9.92 -5.63 9.50
N ALA A 49 10.55 -5.37 8.35
CA ALA A 49 9.87 -4.95 7.14
C ALA A 49 8.94 -6.05 6.61
N ALA A 50 9.38 -7.31 6.61
CA ALA A 50 8.55 -8.44 6.20
C ALA A 50 7.33 -8.61 7.11
N LEU A 51 7.50 -8.53 8.43
CA LEU A 51 6.40 -8.62 9.38
C LEU A 51 5.43 -7.44 9.26
N PHE A 52 5.95 -6.21 9.17
CA PHE A 52 5.15 -5.01 9.02
C PHE A 52 4.32 -5.05 7.75
N LEU A 53 4.96 -5.34 6.61
CA LEU A 53 4.25 -5.48 5.33
C LEU A 53 3.29 -6.65 5.37
N PHE A 54 3.68 -7.81 5.89
CA PHE A 54 2.80 -8.98 5.95
C PHE A 54 1.53 -8.68 6.74
N ILE A 55 1.65 -8.18 7.98
CA ILE A 55 0.51 -7.90 8.86
C ILE A 55 -0.35 -6.78 8.26
N TRP A 56 0.26 -5.66 7.88
CA TRP A 56 -0.49 -4.50 7.39
C TRP A 56 -1.11 -4.77 6.02
N HIS A 57 -0.41 -5.42 5.10
CA HIS A 57 -0.93 -5.80 3.79
C HIS A 57 -2.07 -6.80 3.93
N TRP A 58 -1.92 -7.86 4.74
CA TRP A 58 -3.01 -8.81 4.94
C TRP A 58 -4.23 -8.13 5.55
N TYR A 59 -4.04 -7.27 6.54
CA TYR A 59 -5.15 -6.56 7.17
C TYR A 59 -5.88 -5.64 6.17
N ASN A 60 -5.14 -4.80 5.45
CA ASN A 60 -5.75 -3.81 4.56
C ASN A 60 -6.29 -4.41 3.26
N VAL A 61 -5.61 -5.39 2.67
CA VAL A 61 -5.97 -5.95 1.35
C VAL A 61 -6.88 -7.16 1.47
N HIS A 62 -6.69 -8.01 2.49
CA HIS A 62 -7.46 -9.24 2.63
C HIS A 62 -8.55 -9.18 3.72
N PHE A 63 -8.45 -8.32 4.73
CA PHE A 63 -9.48 -8.21 5.78
C PHE A 63 -10.36 -6.95 5.65
N SER A 64 -10.11 -6.07 4.68
CA SER A 64 -11.05 -4.99 4.37
C SER A 64 -12.34 -5.57 3.79
N THR A 65 -13.44 -5.44 4.55
CA THR A 65 -14.75 -6.00 4.20
C THR A 65 -15.35 -5.36 2.94
N SER A 66 -14.89 -4.16 2.57
CA SER A 66 -15.39 -3.42 1.40
C SER A 66 -14.80 -3.91 0.08
N VAL A 67 -13.71 -4.68 0.10
CA VAL A 67 -13.00 -5.17 -1.11
C VAL A 67 -12.56 -6.64 -1.01
N PHE A 68 -13.17 -7.42 -0.12
CA PHE A 68 -12.84 -8.83 0.06
C PHE A 68 -13.11 -9.64 -1.22
N PRO A 69 -12.22 -10.57 -1.65
CA PRO A 69 -10.95 -11.00 -1.05
C PRO A 69 -9.70 -10.20 -1.48
N MET A 70 -9.85 -9.30 -2.46
CA MET A 70 -8.79 -8.40 -2.97
C MET A 70 -9.45 -7.33 -3.86
N GLY A 71 -9.17 -6.04 -3.61
CA GLY A 71 -9.70 -4.96 -4.45
C GLY A 71 -9.18 -5.06 -5.89
N THR A 72 -10.02 -4.87 -6.89
CA THR A 72 -9.63 -5.02 -8.31
C THR A 72 -8.85 -3.81 -8.85
N VAL A 73 -8.76 -2.72 -8.07
CA VAL A 73 -8.20 -1.43 -8.49
C VAL A 73 -6.74 -1.52 -8.92
N PHE A 74 -5.93 -2.39 -8.30
CA PHE A 74 -4.53 -2.56 -8.72
C PHE A 74 -4.39 -3.25 -10.10
N ILE A 75 -5.45 -3.91 -10.59
CA ILE A 75 -5.48 -4.56 -11.91
C ILE A 75 -6.19 -3.64 -12.91
N THR A 76 -7.39 -3.19 -12.56
CA THR A 76 -8.28 -2.48 -13.48
C THR A 76 -8.02 -0.98 -13.50
N GLY A 77 -7.46 -0.42 -12.42
CA GLY A 77 -7.32 1.02 -12.21
C GLY A 77 -8.63 1.74 -11.85
N TYR A 78 -9.76 1.01 -11.76
CA TYR A 78 -11.08 1.60 -11.50
C TYR A 78 -11.52 1.30 -10.05
N LEU A 79 -11.96 2.34 -9.35
CA LEU A 79 -12.53 2.27 -8.00
C LEU A 79 -14.03 2.61 -8.08
N PRO A 80 -14.93 1.79 -7.50
CA PRO A 80 -16.35 2.11 -7.45
C PRO A 80 -16.62 3.46 -6.79
N GLU A 81 -17.60 4.21 -7.28
CA GLU A 81 -17.92 5.55 -6.80
C GLU A 81 -18.29 5.56 -5.31
N GLU A 82 -19.05 4.57 -4.85
CA GLU A 82 -19.42 4.43 -3.43
C GLU A 82 -18.19 4.33 -2.53
N LEU A 83 -17.19 3.55 -2.94
CA LEU A 83 -15.95 3.35 -2.19
C LEU A 83 -15.05 4.60 -2.24
N MET A 84 -15.07 5.33 -3.37
CA MET A 84 -14.44 6.65 -3.49
C MET A 84 -15.06 7.68 -2.54
N VAL A 85 -16.37 7.66 -2.39
CA VAL A 85 -17.11 8.56 -1.47
C VAL A 85 -16.80 8.21 -0.01
N GLU A 86 -16.70 6.92 0.32
CA GLU A 86 -16.45 6.45 1.68
C GLU A 86 -14.98 6.62 2.13
N GLU A 87 -14.02 6.17 1.30
CA GLU A 87 -12.59 6.15 1.67
C GLU A 87 -11.86 7.45 1.29
N HIS A 88 -12.30 8.13 0.23
CA HIS A 88 -11.57 9.24 -0.40
C HIS A 88 -12.45 10.45 -0.73
N TYR A 89 -13.38 10.79 0.17
CA TYR A 89 -14.39 11.84 -0.04
C TYR A 89 -13.85 13.19 -0.56
N GLN A 90 -12.72 13.65 -0.03
CA GLN A 90 -12.14 14.93 -0.46
C GLN A 90 -11.70 14.90 -1.93
N TYR A 91 -11.03 13.82 -2.33
CA TYR A 91 -10.59 13.63 -3.71
C TYR A 91 -11.79 13.46 -4.66
N TYR A 92 -12.82 12.74 -4.24
CA TYR A 92 -14.08 12.63 -4.98
C TYR A 92 -14.70 14.00 -5.29
N LYS A 93 -14.82 14.88 -4.28
CA LYS A 93 -15.35 16.24 -4.49
C LYS A 93 -14.51 17.07 -5.46
N GLU A 94 -13.19 16.96 -5.38
CA GLU A 94 -12.28 17.68 -6.29
C GLU A 94 -12.49 17.22 -7.73
N VAL A 95 -12.54 15.90 -7.96
CA VAL A 95 -12.80 15.32 -9.28
C VAL A 95 -14.18 15.70 -9.82
N MET A 96 -15.23 15.65 -9.00
CA MET A 96 -16.60 16.05 -9.40
C MET A 96 -16.67 17.54 -9.73
N LYS A 97 -15.96 18.39 -8.96
CA LYS A 97 -15.87 19.82 -9.23
C LYS A 97 -15.16 20.13 -10.54
N GLU A 98 -14.04 19.46 -10.80
CA GLU A 98 -13.30 19.61 -12.05
C GLU A 98 -14.12 19.14 -13.27
N ALA A 99 -14.92 18.09 -13.09
CA ALA A 99 -15.88 17.61 -14.10
C ALA A 99 -17.12 18.50 -14.29
N GLY A 100 -17.30 19.53 -13.44
CA GLY A 100 -18.48 20.41 -13.47
C GLY A 100 -19.76 19.78 -12.90
N LEU A 101 -19.64 18.65 -12.21
CA LEU A 101 -20.73 17.86 -11.62
C LEU A 101 -20.93 18.18 -10.13
N GLU A 102 -20.71 19.44 -9.72
CA GLU A 102 -20.81 19.85 -8.31
C GLU A 102 -22.18 19.54 -7.66
N HIS A 103 -23.23 19.44 -8.49
CA HIS A 103 -24.60 19.18 -8.08
C HIS A 103 -24.93 17.69 -7.87
N GLU A 104 -24.07 16.79 -8.34
CA GLU A 104 -24.25 15.33 -8.21
C GLU A 104 -23.41 14.73 -7.07
N ILE A 105 -22.71 15.57 -6.29
CA ILE A 105 -21.86 15.13 -5.18
C ILE A 105 -22.69 14.38 -4.13
N LEU A 106 -22.40 13.08 -3.99
CA LEU A 106 -23.04 12.21 -3.00
C LEU A 106 -22.59 12.55 -1.55
N PRO A 107 -23.46 12.36 -0.54
CA PRO A 107 -23.09 12.53 0.87
C PRO A 107 -22.25 11.33 1.37
N PRO A 108 -21.27 11.55 2.27
CA PRO A 108 -20.31 10.52 2.68
C PRO A 108 -20.92 9.35 3.47
N HIS A 109 -22.12 9.47 4.06
CA HIS A 109 -22.80 8.42 4.83
C HIS A 109 -24.30 8.35 4.45
N GLY A 110 -24.59 8.01 3.19
CA GLY A 110 -25.96 7.80 2.68
C GLY A 110 -26.41 6.32 2.76
N PRO A 111 -27.72 6.02 2.77
CA PRO A 111 -28.27 4.67 2.98
C PRO A 111 -28.21 3.78 1.72
N HIS A 112 -27.12 3.80 0.96
CA HIS A 112 -27.05 3.14 -0.36
C HIS A 112 -26.54 1.69 -0.33
N ALA A 113 -26.38 1.08 0.85
CA ALA A 113 -25.81 -0.26 1.02
C ALA A 113 -26.61 -1.42 0.38
N HIS A 114 -27.74 -1.19 -0.31
CA HIS A 114 -28.67 -2.27 -0.68
C HIS A 114 -29.43 -2.12 -2.02
N GLU A 115 -28.87 -1.55 -3.08
CA GLU A 115 -29.61 -1.50 -4.37
C GLU A 115 -28.96 -2.06 -5.63
N HIS A 116 -27.69 -2.48 -5.64
CA HIS A 116 -27.06 -2.95 -6.89
C HIS A 116 -26.72 -4.45 -6.93
N VAL A 117 -27.75 -5.32 -7.03
CA VAL A 117 -27.61 -6.66 -7.64
C VAL A 117 -28.73 -7.01 -8.64
N GLU A 118 -29.88 -6.33 -8.66
CA GLU A 118 -30.98 -6.69 -9.58
C GLU A 118 -31.14 -5.71 -10.75
N GLY A 119 -30.24 -5.79 -11.74
CA GLY A 119 -30.36 -4.97 -12.96
C GLY A 119 -29.73 -5.55 -14.21
N GLY A 120 -29.35 -6.82 -14.20
CA GLY A 120 -28.63 -7.45 -15.31
C GLY A 120 -29.13 -8.86 -15.62
N SER A 121 -30.33 -8.99 -16.18
CA SER A 121 -30.66 -10.15 -17.01
C SER A 121 -31.54 -9.73 -18.18
N VAL A 122 -30.87 -9.70 -19.33
CA VAL A 122 -31.36 -9.93 -20.68
C VAL A 122 -32.59 -10.84 -20.74
N ALA A 123 -33.67 -10.35 -21.36
CA ALA A 123 -34.60 -11.00 -22.32
C ALA A 123 -36.02 -10.43 -22.22
#